data_AF-E6MFS2-F1
#
_entry.id   AF-E6MFS2-F1
#
_cell.length_a   1.000
_cell.length_b   1.000
_cell.length_c   1.000
_cell.angle_alpha   90.00
_cell.angle_beta   90.00
_cell.angle_gamma   90.00
#
_symmetry.space_group_name_H-M   'P 1'
#
loop_
_entity.id
_entity.type
_entity.pdbx_description
1 polymer ?
#
loop_
_entity_poly.entity_id
_entity_poly.type
_entity_poly.pdbx_seq_one_letter_code
_entity_poly.pdbx_strand_id
1 'polypeptide(L)'
;MKKSVYSLMLFDEIVERIDDMAYMHHTNRSQLINDILADYVGMETPEQKIQSVIEALNANMDDMLAVSQINQNSSIYFGKSLKYKYRPKVRYIYEFKNDGEGRYAVLKVSSRTQNRDLNERFDDFFDQICTVERQHHQIDREGDDDQTQHKFVRAFKHAGAVSRDENTLTDFLTRYLRMIDTAMDTYFETDGQGNIGARIDAIYSHFLGETINED
;
A
#
# COMPACT_ATOMS: atom_id res chain seq x y z
N MET A 1 16.97 1.23 -10.74
CA MET A 1 18.05 0.49 -11.45
C MET A 1 17.51 -0.05 -12.76
N LYS A 2 18.25 0.07 -13.87
CA LYS A 2 17.84 -0.49 -15.17
C LYS A 2 18.19 -1.99 -15.21
N LYS A 3 17.29 -2.84 -15.70
CA LYS A 3 17.56 -4.27 -15.90
C LYS A 3 18.32 -4.45 -17.22
N SER A 4 19.39 -5.24 -17.20
CA SER A 4 20.17 -5.61 -18.38
C SER A 4 20.17 -7.12 -18.54
N VAL A 5 20.12 -7.60 -19.78
CA VAL A 5 20.21 -9.03 -20.08
C VAL A 5 21.67 -9.44 -20.09
N TYR A 6 22.01 -10.47 -19.32
CA TYR A 6 23.35 -11.03 -19.24
C TYR A 6 23.28 -12.55 -19.40
N SER A 7 24.23 -13.14 -20.14
CA SER A 7 24.29 -14.59 -20.37
C SER A 7 25.30 -15.22 -19.40
N LEU A 8 24.87 -16.25 -18.67
CA LEU A 8 25.67 -16.98 -17.70
C LEU A 8 25.75 -18.45 -18.12
N MET A 9 26.94 -19.05 -18.04
CA MET A 9 27.10 -20.50 -18.13
C MET A 9 27.14 -21.06 -16.71
N LEU A 10 26.18 -21.93 -16.39
CA LEU A 10 26.06 -22.63 -15.12
C LEU A 10 26.01 -24.13 -15.38
N PHE A 11 26.42 -24.94 -14.41
CA PHE A 11 26.23 -26.39 -14.48
C PHE A 11 24.75 -26.75 -14.38
N ASP A 12 24.32 -27.81 -15.07
CA ASP A 12 22.92 -28.24 -15.09
C ASP A 12 22.38 -28.52 -13.68
N GLU A 13 23.18 -29.15 -12.82
CA GLU A 13 22.84 -29.41 -11.41
C GLU A 13 22.57 -28.13 -10.62
N ILE A 14 23.26 -27.03 -10.93
CA ILE A 14 23.04 -25.72 -10.29
C ILE A 14 21.72 -25.13 -10.78
N VAL A 15 21.43 -25.24 -12.09
CA VAL A 15 20.17 -24.73 -12.68
C VAL A 15 18.97 -25.41 -12.04
N GLU A 16 19.01 -26.73 -11.85
CA GLU A 16 17.94 -27.50 -11.20
C GLU A 16 17.72 -27.05 -9.75
N ARG A 17 18.80 -26.82 -8.99
CA ARG A 17 18.69 -26.27 -7.63
C ARG A 17 18.12 -24.85 -7.59
N ILE A 18 18.51 -24.01 -8.54
CA ILE A 18 17.96 -22.65 -8.68
C ILE A 18 16.47 -22.70 -9.02
N ASP A 19 16.04 -23.66 -9.84
CA ASP A 19 14.62 -23.88 -10.15
C ASP A 19 13.80 -24.23 -8.91
N ASP A 20 14.28 -25.22 -8.15
CA ASP A 20 13.62 -25.64 -6.91
C ASP A 20 13.53 -24.47 -5.93
N MET A 21 14.63 -23.73 -5.76
CA MET A 21 14.64 -22.55 -4.91
C MET A 21 13.68 -21.47 -5.41
N ALA A 22 13.70 -21.14 -6.70
CA ALA A 22 12.82 -20.12 -7.26
C ALA A 22 11.34 -20.49 -7.06
N TYR A 23 11.00 -21.78 -7.20
CA TYR A 23 9.67 -22.29 -6.90
C TYR A 23 9.29 -22.15 -5.43
N MET A 24 10.17 -22.58 -4.51
CA MET A 24 9.95 -22.46 -3.06
C MET A 24 9.82 -21.00 -2.60
N HIS A 25 10.57 -20.10 -3.22
CA HIS A 25 10.56 -18.66 -2.97
C HIS A 25 9.55 -17.92 -3.86
N HIS A 26 8.59 -18.60 -4.52
CA HIS A 26 7.56 -17.98 -5.35
C HIS A 26 8.05 -16.85 -6.30
N THR A 27 9.26 -17.02 -6.85
CA THR A 27 9.96 -16.06 -7.70
C THR A 27 10.41 -16.72 -9.00
N ASN A 28 11.14 -15.99 -9.85
CA ASN A 28 11.73 -16.54 -11.08
C ASN A 28 13.26 -16.61 -10.98
N ARG A 29 13.89 -17.45 -11.82
CA ARG A 29 15.36 -17.65 -11.83
C ARG A 29 16.13 -16.35 -11.90
N SER A 30 15.76 -15.46 -12.82
CA SER A 30 16.48 -14.20 -13.04
C SER A 30 16.42 -13.30 -11.82
N GLN A 31 15.27 -13.24 -11.14
CA GLN A 31 15.11 -12.48 -9.92
C GLN A 31 15.90 -13.10 -8.76
N LEU A 32 15.79 -14.42 -8.57
CA LEU A 32 16.53 -15.13 -7.53
C LEU A 32 18.05 -14.95 -7.68
N ILE A 33 18.57 -15.14 -8.90
CA ILE A 33 20.00 -14.93 -9.19
C ILE A 33 20.39 -13.48 -8.93
N ASN A 34 19.57 -12.51 -9.35
CA ASN A 34 19.84 -11.10 -9.11
C ASN A 34 19.91 -10.77 -7.62
N ASP A 35 19.00 -11.30 -6.81
CA ASP A 35 18.98 -11.08 -5.37
C ASP A 35 20.20 -11.72 -4.67
N ILE A 36 20.56 -12.96 -5.03
CA ILE A 36 21.78 -13.62 -4.53
C ILE A 36 23.04 -12.81 -4.88
N LEU A 37 23.14 -12.33 -6.13
CA LEU A 37 24.29 -11.56 -6.57
C LEU A 37 24.35 -10.20 -5.87
N ALA A 38 23.21 -9.54 -5.69
CA ALA A 38 23.11 -8.27 -4.99
C ALA A 38 23.56 -8.42 -3.53
N ASP A 39 23.06 -9.44 -2.82
CA ASP A 39 23.50 -9.77 -1.46
C ASP A 39 25.01 -10.01 -1.40
N TYR A 40 25.55 -10.77 -2.35
CA TYR A 40 26.98 -11.07 -2.41
C TYR A 40 27.86 -9.82 -2.57
N VAL A 41 27.38 -8.81 -3.31
CA VAL A 41 28.10 -7.54 -3.51
C VAL A 41 27.71 -6.45 -2.50
N GLY A 42 26.87 -6.77 -1.50
CA GLY A 42 26.41 -5.82 -0.50
C GLY A 42 25.48 -4.74 -1.07
N MET A 43 24.70 -5.07 -2.10
CA MET A 43 23.69 -4.20 -2.69
C MET A 43 22.28 -4.71 -2.37
N GLU A 44 21.37 -3.81 -2.04
CA GLU A 44 19.95 -4.14 -1.90
C GLU A 44 19.22 -3.94 -3.24
N THR A 45 18.46 -4.93 -3.67
CA THR A 45 17.63 -4.82 -4.87
C THR A 45 16.33 -4.07 -4.59
N PRO A 46 15.75 -3.36 -5.57
CA PRO A 46 14.43 -2.75 -5.40
C PRO A 46 13.33 -3.76 -5.06
N GLU A 47 13.49 -5.03 -5.43
CA GLU A 47 12.59 -6.12 -5.06
C GLU A 47 12.72 -6.50 -3.58
N GLN A 48 13.95 -6.68 -3.08
CA GLN A 48 14.21 -6.94 -1.66
C GLN A 48 13.67 -5.83 -0.77
N LYS A 49 13.91 -4.57 -1.15
CA LYS A 49 13.39 -3.43 -0.40
C LYS A 49 11.86 -3.40 -0.33
N ILE A 50 11.17 -3.72 -1.43
CA ILE A 50 9.69 -3.82 -1.41
C ILE A 50 9.26 -4.94 -0.46
N GLN A 51 9.98 -6.06 -0.44
CA GLN A 51 9.68 -7.15 0.46
C GLN A 51 9.83 -6.75 1.93
N SER A 52 10.92 -6.07 2.28
CA SER A 52 11.14 -5.53 3.64
C SER A 52 10.03 -4.55 4.05
N VAL A 53 9.63 -3.63 3.15
CA VAL A 53 8.50 -2.72 3.40
C VAL A 53 7.19 -3.48 3.60
N ILE A 54 6.90 -4.51 2.81
CA ILE A 54 5.71 -5.36 2.96
C ILE A 54 5.69 -6.05 4.34
N GLU A 55 6.84 -6.58 4.78
CA GLU A 55 6.98 -7.25 6.07
C GLU A 55 6.82 -6.27 7.24
N ALA A 56 7.43 -5.09 7.13
CA ALA A 56 7.30 -4.04 8.14
C ALA A 56 5.87 -3.48 8.20
N LEU A 57 5.20 -3.31 7.06
CA LEU A 57 3.77 -2.95 7.00
C LEU A 57 2.89 -3.99 7.68
N ASN A 58 3.16 -5.28 7.46
CA ASN A 58 2.44 -6.35 8.13
C ASN A 58 2.61 -6.27 9.65
N ALA A 59 3.86 -6.16 10.13
CA ALA A 59 4.16 -6.06 11.55
C ALA A 59 3.51 -4.83 12.21
N ASN A 60 3.54 -3.67 11.54
CA ASN A 60 2.95 -2.43 12.05
C ASN A 60 1.41 -2.42 12.09
N MET A 61 0.76 -3.36 11.41
CA MET A 61 -0.70 -3.42 11.27
C MET A 61 -1.33 -4.60 12.02
N ASP A 62 -0.53 -5.46 12.66
CA ASP A 62 -0.99 -6.71 13.29
C ASP A 62 -2.02 -6.47 14.42
N ASP A 63 -1.99 -5.30 15.05
CA ASP A 63 -2.93 -4.88 16.09
C ASP A 63 -4.28 -4.37 15.56
N MET A 64 -4.36 -4.02 14.27
CA MET A 64 -5.45 -3.25 13.69
C MET A 64 -6.14 -3.95 12.52
N LEU A 65 -5.38 -4.54 11.60
CA LEU A 65 -5.86 -5.10 10.35
C LEU A 65 -5.30 -6.51 10.12
N ALA A 66 -6.18 -7.46 9.81
CA ALA A 66 -5.75 -8.82 9.48
C ALA A 66 -5.23 -8.88 8.03
N VAL A 67 -4.03 -9.44 7.85
CA VAL A 67 -3.53 -9.77 6.51
C VAL A 67 -4.34 -10.92 5.91
N SER A 68 -4.77 -10.71 4.67
CA SER A 68 -5.55 -11.68 3.89
C SER A 68 -4.75 -12.33 2.77
N GLN A 69 -3.72 -11.64 2.25
CA GLN A 69 -2.85 -12.13 1.19
C GLN A 69 -1.57 -11.28 1.11
N ILE A 70 -0.44 -11.91 0.81
CA ILE A 70 0.82 -11.24 0.45
C ILE A 70 1.29 -11.82 -0.89
N ASN A 71 1.62 -10.96 -1.84
CA ASN A 71 2.33 -11.32 -3.06
C ASN A 71 3.74 -10.75 -2.96
N GLN A 72 4.73 -11.65 -2.95
CA GLN A 72 6.13 -11.29 -2.71
C GLN A 72 6.60 -10.22 -3.69
N ASN A 73 7.35 -9.26 -3.16
CA ASN A 73 7.97 -8.16 -3.91
C ASN A 73 6.97 -7.27 -4.69
N SER A 74 5.66 -7.34 -4.36
CA SER A 74 4.63 -6.71 -5.18
C SER A 74 3.49 -6.08 -4.39
N SER A 75 2.84 -6.82 -3.48
CA SER A 75 1.62 -6.31 -2.84
C SER A 75 1.25 -7.00 -1.53
N ILE A 76 0.52 -6.28 -0.69
CA ILE A 76 -0.06 -6.76 0.58
C ILE A 76 -1.53 -6.37 0.66
N TYR A 77 -2.35 -7.30 1.18
CA TYR A 77 -3.80 -7.16 1.25
C TYR A 77 -4.27 -7.30 2.69
N PHE A 78 -4.91 -6.27 3.21
CA PHE A 78 -5.55 -6.27 4.51
C PHE A 78 -7.07 -6.37 4.38
N GLY A 79 -7.70 -7.00 5.37
CA GLY A 79 -9.14 -7.12 5.47
C GLY A 79 -9.66 -6.72 6.85
N LYS A 80 -10.74 -5.95 6.86
CA LYS A 80 -11.45 -5.56 8.08
C LYS A 80 -12.94 -5.71 7.90
N SER A 81 -13.64 -6.11 8.97
CA SER A 81 -15.11 -6.02 9.01
C SER A 81 -15.49 -4.72 9.71
N LEU A 82 -16.19 -3.82 9.02
CA LEU A 82 -16.65 -2.58 9.65
C LEU A 82 -17.71 -2.87 10.71
N LYS A 83 -17.69 -2.09 11.79
CA LYS A 83 -18.72 -2.11 12.84
C LYS A 83 -19.97 -1.34 12.41
N TYR A 84 -20.53 -1.72 11.27
CA TYR A 84 -21.73 -1.11 10.68
C TYR A 84 -22.79 -2.18 10.37
N LYS A 85 -24.01 -1.76 10.00
CA LYS A 85 -25.10 -2.67 9.60
C LYS A 85 -24.59 -3.67 8.55
N TYR A 86 -24.90 -4.95 8.74
CA TYR A 86 -24.47 -6.07 7.90
C TYR A 86 -22.95 -6.36 7.87
N ARG A 87 -22.16 -5.70 8.73
CA ARG A 87 -20.71 -5.91 8.92
C ARG A 87 -19.94 -6.07 7.60
N PRO A 88 -19.98 -5.06 6.72
CA PRO A 88 -19.34 -5.18 5.42
C PRO A 88 -17.84 -5.36 5.56
N LYS A 89 -17.28 -6.16 4.66
CA LYS A 89 -15.83 -6.39 4.58
C LYS A 89 -15.19 -5.32 3.70
N VAL A 90 -14.30 -4.56 4.30
CA VAL A 90 -13.41 -3.62 3.62
C VAL A 90 -12.08 -4.29 3.36
N ARG A 91 -11.52 -3.99 2.20
CA ARG A 91 -10.22 -4.47 1.75
C ARG A 91 -9.32 -3.28 1.46
N TYR A 92 -8.13 -3.31 2.04
CA TYR A 92 -7.04 -2.39 1.76
C TYR A 92 -5.94 -3.15 1.02
N ILE A 93 -5.39 -2.56 -0.04
CA ILE A 93 -4.34 -3.17 -0.84
C ILE A 93 -3.25 -2.14 -1.05
N TYR A 94 -2.03 -2.46 -0.64
CA TYR A 94 -0.84 -1.77 -1.14
C TYR A 94 -0.25 -2.55 -2.30
N GLU A 95 -0.08 -1.90 -3.44
CA GLU A 95 0.60 -2.42 -4.62
C GLU A 95 1.78 -1.51 -4.97
N PHE A 96 2.94 -2.08 -5.28
CA PHE A 96 4.09 -1.32 -5.76
C PHE A 96 4.12 -1.32 -7.29
N LYS A 97 3.91 -0.14 -7.88
CA LYS A 97 3.93 0.06 -9.34
C LYS A 97 5.27 0.63 -9.80
N ASN A 98 5.54 0.51 -11.09
CA ASN A 98 6.69 1.11 -11.76
C ASN A 98 6.20 1.99 -12.92
N ASP A 99 6.64 3.24 -12.98
CA ASP A 99 6.30 4.18 -14.08
C ASP A 99 7.51 4.56 -14.94
N GLY A 100 8.63 3.86 -14.81
CA GLY A 100 9.85 4.12 -15.57
C GLY A 100 10.79 5.13 -14.91
N GLU A 101 10.28 6.03 -14.07
CA GLU A 101 11.08 6.95 -13.24
C GLU A 101 11.45 6.31 -11.90
N GLY A 102 10.56 5.48 -11.36
CA GLY A 102 10.82 4.75 -10.13
C GLY A 102 9.74 3.73 -9.81
N ARG A 103 9.87 3.13 -8.62
CA ARG A 103 8.79 2.34 -8.03
C ARG A 103 8.15 3.12 -6.91
N TYR A 104 6.83 3.02 -6.79
CA TYR A 104 6.06 3.71 -5.76
C TYR A 104 4.86 2.88 -5.30
N ALA A 105 4.41 3.14 -4.08
CA ALA A 105 3.25 2.50 -3.48
C ALA A 105 1.93 3.10 -4.00
N VAL A 106 0.94 2.25 -4.20
CA VAL A 106 -0.45 2.60 -4.51
C VAL A 106 -1.36 1.93 -3.51
N LEU A 107 -2.13 2.72 -2.75
CA LEU A 107 -3.20 2.22 -1.90
C LEU A 107 -4.49 2.08 -2.73
N LYS A 108 -5.18 0.96 -2.54
CA LYS A 108 -6.56 0.75 -2.99
C LYS A 108 -7.43 0.35 -1.81
N VAL A 109 -8.55 1.02 -1.64
CA VAL A 109 -9.55 0.73 -0.61
C VAL A 109 -10.87 0.43 -1.27
N SER A 110 -11.51 -0.67 -0.89
CA SER A 110 -12.77 -1.11 -1.51
C SER A 110 -13.62 -1.96 -0.59
N SER A 111 -14.93 -1.94 -0.81
CA SER A 111 -15.88 -2.86 -0.20
C SER A 111 -16.42 -3.84 -1.24
N ARG A 112 -16.74 -5.07 -0.82
CA ARG A 112 -17.38 -6.09 -1.68
C ARG A 112 -18.90 -6.13 -1.55
N THR A 113 -19.49 -5.12 -0.92
CA THR A 113 -20.94 -5.10 -0.70
C THR A 113 -21.72 -4.94 -2.00
N GLN A 114 -22.83 -5.67 -2.10
CA GLN A 114 -23.83 -5.51 -3.17
C GLN A 114 -25.00 -4.61 -2.74
N ASN A 115 -25.04 -4.20 -1.47
CA ASN A 115 -26.06 -3.28 -0.96
C ASN A 115 -25.80 -1.87 -1.52
N ARG A 116 -26.80 -1.32 -2.24
CA ARG A 116 -26.72 -0.02 -2.89
C ARG A 116 -26.53 1.13 -1.91
N ASP A 117 -27.34 1.20 -0.85
CA ASP A 117 -27.26 2.24 0.17
C ASP A 117 -25.88 2.27 0.84
N LEU A 118 -25.31 1.09 1.09
CA LEU A 118 -23.98 1.00 1.68
C LEU A 118 -22.88 1.43 0.70
N ASN A 119 -23.01 1.09 -0.58
CA ASN A 119 -22.11 1.56 -1.63
C ASN A 119 -22.15 3.10 -1.77
N GLU A 120 -23.34 3.70 -1.75
CA GLU A 120 -23.52 5.17 -1.74
C GLU A 120 -22.83 5.82 -0.53
N ARG A 121 -22.84 5.16 0.64
CA ARG A 121 -22.10 5.62 1.83
C ARG A 121 -20.58 5.52 1.71
N PHE A 122 -20.08 4.48 1.04
CA PHE A 122 -18.65 4.41 0.73
C PHE A 122 -18.23 5.52 -0.22
N ASP A 123 -19.04 5.79 -1.25
CA ASP A 123 -18.78 6.89 -2.19
C ASP A 123 -18.74 8.24 -1.46
N ASP A 124 -19.74 8.52 -0.61
CA ASP A 124 -19.74 9.76 0.20
C ASP A 124 -18.52 9.86 1.12
N PHE A 125 -18.15 8.78 1.83
CA PHE A 125 -16.91 8.77 2.62
C PHE A 125 -15.68 9.08 1.76
N PHE A 126 -15.55 8.46 0.59
CA PHE A 126 -14.45 8.69 -0.31
C PHE A 126 -14.42 10.13 -0.85
N ASP A 127 -15.57 10.74 -1.10
CA ASP A 127 -15.68 12.15 -1.48
C ASP A 127 -15.25 13.10 -0.35
N GLN A 128 -15.61 12.79 0.89
CA GLN A 128 -15.19 13.58 2.06
C GLN A 128 -13.67 13.56 2.22
N ILE A 129 -13.04 12.39 2.20
CA ILE A 129 -11.58 12.30 2.35
C ILE A 129 -10.85 12.93 1.15
N CYS A 130 -11.34 12.74 -0.08
CA CYS A 130 -10.83 13.42 -1.27
C CYS A 130 -10.84 14.94 -1.11
N THR A 131 -11.90 15.48 -0.49
CA THR A 131 -12.08 16.91 -0.26
C THR A 131 -11.13 17.44 0.80
N VAL A 132 -10.95 16.74 1.90
CA VAL A 132 -9.96 17.07 2.93
C VAL A 132 -8.54 17.07 2.36
N GLU A 133 -8.17 16.03 1.60
CA GLU A 133 -6.86 15.98 0.95
C GLU A 133 -6.61 17.16 -0.02
N ARG A 134 -7.66 17.64 -0.70
CA ARG A 134 -7.57 18.83 -1.57
C ARG A 134 -7.32 20.10 -0.75
N GLN A 135 -7.99 20.25 0.39
CA GLN A 135 -7.82 21.41 1.28
C GLN A 135 -6.40 21.51 1.84
N HIS A 136 -5.79 20.35 2.14
CA HIS A 136 -4.42 20.26 2.63
C HIS A 136 -3.34 20.25 1.53
N HIS A 137 -3.71 20.45 0.26
CA HIS A 137 -2.78 20.47 -0.88
C HIS A 137 -1.85 19.25 -0.94
N GLN A 138 -2.35 18.05 -0.65
CA GLN A 138 -1.51 16.85 -0.62
C GLN A 138 -0.79 16.65 -1.98
N ILE A 139 0.55 16.72 -1.93
CA ILE A 139 1.46 16.95 -3.06
C ILE A 139 1.56 15.74 -4.00
N ASP A 140 1.15 14.55 -3.56
CA ASP A 140 1.35 13.28 -4.29
C ASP A 140 0.23 12.89 -5.28
N ARG A 141 -0.70 13.80 -5.57
CA ARG A 141 -1.75 13.57 -6.57
C ARG A 141 -1.18 13.63 -7.99
N GLU A 142 -0.85 12.48 -8.58
CA GLU A 142 -0.78 12.34 -10.04
C GLU A 142 -1.86 11.38 -10.55
N GLY A 143 -2.87 11.94 -11.22
CA GLY A 143 -3.98 11.24 -11.88
C GLY A 143 -5.32 11.91 -11.65
N ASP A 144 -6.21 11.86 -12.66
CA ASP A 144 -7.64 12.14 -12.50
C ASP A 144 -8.19 11.23 -11.40
N ASP A 145 -9.15 11.72 -10.60
CA ASP A 145 -9.78 10.98 -9.49
C ASP A 145 -10.19 9.57 -9.94
N ASP A 146 -9.36 8.57 -9.61
CA ASP A 146 -9.57 7.16 -9.97
C ASP A 146 -10.60 6.51 -9.02
N GLN A 147 -11.69 7.24 -8.72
CA GLN A 147 -12.90 6.68 -8.13
C GLN A 147 -13.57 5.76 -9.16
N THR A 148 -13.05 4.55 -9.26
CA THR A 148 -13.66 3.51 -10.06
C THR A 148 -14.70 2.78 -9.20
N GLN A 149 -15.94 3.27 -9.20
CA GLN A 149 -17.14 2.64 -8.63
C GLN A 149 -16.91 1.97 -7.25
N HIS A 150 -17.13 2.71 -6.16
CA HIS A 150 -16.99 2.26 -4.76
C HIS A 150 -15.55 1.87 -4.36
N LYS A 151 -14.56 2.48 -5.03
CA LYS A 151 -13.14 2.29 -4.73
C LYS A 151 -12.44 3.61 -4.59
N PHE A 152 -11.51 3.64 -3.64
CA PHE A 152 -10.61 4.74 -3.40
C PHE A 152 -9.19 4.30 -3.75
N VAL A 153 -8.52 5.07 -4.62
CA VAL A 153 -7.17 4.76 -5.09
C VAL A 153 -6.27 5.96 -4.87
N ARG A 154 -5.09 5.72 -4.30
CA ARG A 154 -4.07 6.74 -4.07
C ARG A 154 -2.70 6.24 -4.45
N ALA A 155 -2.07 6.94 -5.39
CA ALA A 155 -0.68 6.71 -5.78
C ALA A 155 0.20 7.69 -5.01
N PHE A 156 1.24 7.20 -4.35
CA PHE A 156 2.17 8.01 -3.56
C PHE A 156 3.50 8.13 -4.30
N LYS A 157 3.55 8.95 -5.36
CA LYS A 157 4.70 8.99 -6.26
C LYS A 157 5.98 9.50 -5.60
N HIS A 158 5.88 10.43 -4.65
CA HIS A 158 7.03 10.96 -3.92
C HIS A 158 7.12 10.36 -2.51
N ALA A 159 6.08 10.44 -1.69
CA ALA A 159 6.10 9.93 -0.31
C ALA A 159 6.11 8.39 -0.22
N GLY A 160 5.56 7.72 -1.23
CA GLY A 160 5.58 6.26 -1.35
C GLY A 160 6.68 5.73 -2.28
N ALA A 161 7.66 6.55 -2.65
CA ALA A 161 8.73 6.14 -3.55
C ALA A 161 9.69 5.16 -2.86
N VAL A 162 9.98 4.04 -3.53
CA VAL A 162 10.93 3.00 -3.06
C VAL A 162 12.38 3.51 -3.01
N SER A 163 12.67 4.66 -3.63
CA SER A 163 13.96 5.35 -3.48
C SER A 163 14.16 5.97 -2.10
N ARG A 164 13.09 6.26 -1.34
CA ARG A 164 13.19 6.77 0.04
C ARG A 164 13.78 5.73 0.98
N ASP A 165 14.30 6.17 2.11
CA ASP A 165 14.64 5.28 3.23
C ASP A 165 13.47 4.35 3.59
N GLU A 166 13.78 3.09 3.91
CA GLU A 166 12.79 2.04 4.18
C GLU A 166 11.90 2.37 5.37
N ASN A 167 12.49 2.87 6.47
CA ASN A 167 11.74 3.20 7.68
C ASN A 167 10.79 4.36 7.42
N THR A 168 11.28 5.40 6.77
CA THR A 168 10.51 6.60 6.40
C THR A 168 9.34 6.23 5.48
N LEU A 169 9.58 5.37 4.48
CA LEU A 169 8.55 4.87 3.58
C LEU A 169 7.50 4.04 4.33
N THR A 170 7.94 3.08 5.15
CA THR A 170 7.05 2.20 5.91
C THR A 170 6.22 2.98 6.92
N ASP A 171 6.82 3.94 7.63
CA ASP A 171 6.13 4.80 8.59
C ASP A 171 5.02 5.60 7.90
N PHE A 172 5.34 6.29 6.80
CA PHE A 172 4.37 7.06 6.02
C PHE A 172 3.18 6.19 5.56
N LEU A 173 3.46 5.02 4.96
CA LEU A 173 2.40 4.12 4.48
C LEU A 173 1.56 3.56 5.64
N THR A 174 2.20 3.24 6.76
CA THR A 174 1.53 2.78 7.99
C THR A 174 0.57 3.85 8.49
N ARG A 175 1.07 5.06 8.74
CA ARG A 175 0.29 6.18 9.29
C ARG A 175 -0.83 6.62 8.36
N TYR A 176 -0.59 6.66 7.06
CA TYR A 176 -1.64 6.98 6.10
C TYR A 176 -2.76 5.94 6.09
N LEU A 177 -2.42 4.63 6.10
CA LEU A 177 -3.45 3.58 6.15
C LEU A 177 -4.24 3.62 7.48
N ARG A 178 -3.57 3.86 8.62
CA ARG A 178 -4.23 4.04 9.91
C ARG A 178 -5.17 5.25 9.91
N MET A 179 -4.74 6.35 9.32
CA MET A 179 -5.53 7.57 9.16
C MET A 179 -6.81 7.29 8.37
N ILE A 180 -6.70 6.64 7.21
CA ILE A 180 -7.86 6.30 6.37
C ILE A 180 -8.83 5.37 7.09
N ASP A 181 -8.34 4.32 7.73
CA ASP A 181 -9.20 3.36 8.43
C ASP A 181 -9.89 4.00 9.65
N THR A 182 -9.20 4.89 10.38
CA THR A 182 -9.78 5.65 11.51
C THR A 182 -10.83 6.65 11.02
N ALA A 183 -10.57 7.35 9.92
CA ALA A 183 -11.54 8.24 9.30
C ALA A 183 -12.78 7.47 8.80
N MET A 184 -12.58 6.27 8.24
CA MET A 184 -13.67 5.40 7.80
C MET A 184 -14.53 4.93 8.97
N ASP A 185 -13.92 4.41 10.05
CA ASP A 185 -14.64 4.03 11.26
C ASP A 185 -15.45 5.21 11.82
N THR A 186 -14.83 6.40 11.91
CA THR A 186 -15.49 7.61 12.39
C THR A 186 -16.71 7.97 11.55
N TYR A 187 -16.60 7.89 10.22
CA TYR A 187 -17.70 8.15 9.30
C TYR A 187 -18.85 7.15 9.47
N PHE A 188 -18.55 5.85 9.53
CA PHE A 188 -19.59 4.82 9.63
C PHE A 188 -20.22 4.74 11.03
N GLU A 189 -19.49 5.09 12.10
CA GLU A 189 -20.05 5.19 13.45
C GLU A 189 -21.07 6.33 13.60
N THR A 190 -20.86 7.45 12.91
CA THR A 190 -21.80 8.58 12.91
C THR A 190 -22.79 8.55 11.75
N ASP A 191 -22.75 7.52 10.91
CA ASP A 191 -23.61 7.39 9.73
C ASP A 191 -23.49 8.58 8.75
N GLY A 192 -22.31 9.22 8.71
CA GLY A 192 -22.06 10.45 7.95
C GLY A 192 -22.74 11.71 8.53
N GLN A 193 -23.35 11.62 9.72
CA GLN A 193 -24.06 12.73 10.34
C GLN A 193 -23.14 13.60 11.22
N GLY A 194 -23.60 14.82 11.51
CA GLY A 194 -22.89 15.80 12.33
C GLY A 194 -21.79 16.52 11.56
N ASN A 195 -20.80 17.05 12.27
CA ASN A 195 -19.66 17.75 11.66
C ASN A 195 -18.59 16.74 11.19
N ILE A 196 -18.99 15.78 10.36
CA ILE A 196 -18.12 14.67 9.94
C ILE A 196 -16.92 15.16 9.12
N GLY A 197 -17.13 16.18 8.26
CA GLY A 197 -16.05 16.81 7.50
C GLY A 197 -14.94 17.35 8.41
N ALA A 198 -15.28 18.09 9.47
CA ALA A 198 -14.28 18.60 10.41
C ALA A 198 -13.61 17.50 11.25
N ARG A 199 -14.29 16.38 11.51
CA ARG A 199 -13.68 15.24 12.20
C ARG A 199 -12.66 14.52 11.31
N ILE A 200 -13.02 14.27 10.04
CA ILE A 200 -12.10 13.70 9.06
C ILE A 200 -10.91 14.65 8.85
N ASP A 201 -11.16 15.96 8.75
CA ASP A 201 -10.12 16.98 8.66
C ASP A 201 -9.17 16.98 9.86
N ALA A 202 -9.67 16.84 11.09
CA ALA A 202 -8.85 16.76 12.28
C ALA A 202 -7.97 15.49 12.30
N ILE A 203 -8.54 14.34 11.92
CA ILE A 203 -7.81 13.07 11.79
C ILE A 203 -6.69 13.20 10.74
N TYR A 204 -7.01 13.80 9.60
CA TYR A 204 -6.07 14.02 8.51
C TYR A 204 -4.95 15.03 8.90
N SER A 205 -5.32 16.10 9.60
CA SER A 205 -4.37 17.11 10.09
C SER A 205 -3.40 16.52 11.12
N HIS A 206 -3.86 15.62 11.98
CA HIS A 206 -3.00 14.90 12.91
C HIS A 206 -1.96 14.04 12.17
N PHE A 207 -2.41 13.31 11.14
CA PHE A 207 -1.51 12.58 10.24
C PHE A 207 -0.46 13.51 9.65
N LEU A 208 -0.83 14.68 9.10
CA LEU A 208 0.16 15.61 8.53
C LEU A 208 1.13 16.18 9.58
N GLY A 209 0.64 16.53 10.77
CA GLY A 209 1.46 17.10 11.84
C GLY A 209 2.54 16.15 12.35
N GLU A 210 2.27 14.85 12.32
CA GLU A 210 3.27 13.82 12.59
C GLU A 210 4.30 13.70 11.46
N THR A 211 3.97 14.10 10.22
CA THR A 211 4.87 13.99 9.05
C THR A 211 5.83 15.18 8.95
N ILE A 212 5.47 16.34 9.51
CA ILE A 212 6.26 17.58 9.45
C ILE A 212 7.40 17.60 10.50
N ASN A 213 7.34 16.74 11.52
CA ASN A 213 8.35 16.70 12.60
C ASN A 213 9.61 15.88 12.25
N GLU A 214 9.79 15.45 11.01
CA GLU A 214 10.92 14.61 10.57
C GLU A 214 12.03 15.34 9.77
N ASP A 215 12.05 16.69 9.77
CA ASP A 215 13.14 17.49 9.18
C ASP A 215 14.17 17.98 10.22
#